data_AF-A0A357I9A3-F1
#
_entry.id   AF-A0A357I9A3-F1
#
_cell.length_a   1.000
_cell.length_b   1.000
_cell.length_c   1.000
_cell.angle_alpha   90.00
_cell.angle_beta   90.00
_cell.angle_gamma   90.00
#
_symmetry.space_group_name_H-M   'P 1'
#
loop_
_entity.id
_entity.type
_entity.pdbx_description
1 polymer ?
#
loop_
_entity_poly.entity_id
_entity_poly.type
_entity_poly.pdbx_seq_one_letter_code
_entity_poly.pdbx_strand_id
1 'polypeptide(L)'
;MAQTKAVILPVYLYDHSGLAMNTTGFHCPWDSGQVGFIYVRLEDVRQAFNVNRVSKQTRKCAEDALRCEIAAYHDYISGNIYGYSVEHEGEVIDSCWGFGGDFEGYCLSEARKAVPQQASQQPSENPSIQAPPA
;
A
#
# COMPACT_ATOMS: atom_id res chain seq x y z
N MET A 1 -24.67 -6.99 -24.21
CA MET A 1 -24.60 -6.06 -23.06
C MET A 1 -23.15 -5.74 -22.78
N ALA A 2 -22.80 -4.57 -22.23
CA ALA A 2 -21.40 -4.17 -21.99
C ALA A 2 -20.56 -5.21 -21.22
N GLN A 3 -21.19 -5.94 -20.28
CA GLN A 3 -20.57 -7.00 -19.48
C GLN A 3 -20.08 -8.23 -20.27
N THR A 4 -20.50 -8.41 -21.53
CA THR A 4 -19.98 -9.47 -22.41
C THR A 4 -18.68 -9.06 -23.10
N LYS A 5 -18.31 -7.77 -23.04
CA LYS A 5 -17.10 -7.20 -23.64
C LYS A 5 -16.09 -6.69 -22.60
N ALA A 6 -16.53 -6.45 -21.37
CA ALA A 6 -15.67 -5.95 -20.29
C ALA A 6 -16.08 -6.52 -18.92
N VAL A 7 -15.15 -6.45 -17.97
CA VAL A 7 -15.43 -6.51 -16.53
C VAL A 7 -15.63 -5.06 -16.07
N ILE A 8 -16.75 -4.78 -15.42
CA ILE A 8 -17.16 -3.42 -15.05
C ILE A 8 -17.68 -3.47 -13.62
N LEU A 9 -17.20 -2.55 -12.77
CA LEU A 9 -17.70 -2.35 -11.42
C LEU A 9 -18.22 -0.90 -11.26
N PRO A 10 -19.37 -0.68 -10.60
CA PRO A 10 -19.77 0.65 -10.19
C PRO A 10 -18.78 1.21 -9.17
N VAL A 11 -18.58 2.52 -9.16
CA VAL A 11 -17.74 3.23 -8.20
C VAL A 11 -18.60 4.19 -7.41
N TYR A 12 -18.52 4.11 -6.09
CA TYR A 12 -19.27 4.94 -5.16
C TYR A 12 -18.33 5.81 -4.35
N LEU A 13 -18.77 7.03 -4.07
CA LEU A 13 -18.08 7.98 -3.19
C LEU A 13 -18.96 8.27 -1.96
N TYR A 14 -18.33 8.42 -0.81
CA TYR A 14 -18.89 8.95 0.42
C TYR A 14 -18.11 10.19 0.85
N ASP A 15 -18.81 11.28 1.18
CA ASP A 15 -18.24 12.59 1.49
C ASP A 15 -18.83 13.15 2.80
N HIS A 16 -18.21 12.82 3.94
CA HIS A 16 -18.69 13.26 5.26
C HIS A 16 -17.52 13.61 6.19
N SER A 17 -16.96 14.81 5.98
CA SER A 17 -15.73 15.30 6.65
C SER A 17 -14.44 14.53 6.26
N GLY A 18 -14.54 13.68 5.25
CA GLY A 18 -13.49 12.87 4.69
C GLY A 18 -14.04 12.11 3.48
N LEU A 19 -13.16 11.69 2.57
CA LEU A 19 -13.55 10.99 1.36
C LEU A 19 -13.32 9.48 1.51
N ALA A 20 -14.31 8.69 1.12
CA ALA A 20 -14.18 7.24 1.02
C ALA A 20 -14.74 6.73 -0.31
N MET A 21 -14.10 5.72 -0.89
CA MET A 21 -14.49 5.16 -2.19
C MET A 21 -14.53 3.64 -2.15
N ASN A 22 -15.53 3.04 -2.80
CA ASN A 22 -15.62 1.59 -2.94
C ASN A 22 -16.42 1.18 -4.20
N THR A 23 -16.60 -0.13 -4.41
CA THR A 23 -17.39 -0.67 -5.52
C THR A 23 -18.70 -1.34 -5.10
N THR A 24 -19.14 -1.14 -3.86
CA THR A 24 -20.28 -1.85 -3.25
C THR A 24 -21.39 -0.92 -2.75
N GLY A 25 -21.12 0.38 -2.66
CA GLY A 25 -22.03 1.39 -2.15
C GLY A 25 -21.81 1.72 -0.67
N PHE A 26 -22.55 2.72 -0.21
CA PHE A 26 -22.65 3.15 1.18
C PHE A 26 -24.13 3.27 1.56
N HIS A 27 -24.43 3.25 2.84
CA HIS A 27 -25.81 3.35 3.32
C HIS A 27 -26.31 4.80 3.44
N CYS A 28 -25.41 5.79 3.48
CA CYS A 28 -25.79 7.19 3.69
C CYS A 28 -26.56 7.74 2.48
N PRO A 29 -27.82 8.18 2.62
CA PRO A 29 -28.63 8.63 1.48
C PRO A 29 -28.31 10.07 1.02
N TRP A 30 -27.61 10.86 1.83
CA TRP A 30 -27.35 12.28 1.56
C TRP A 30 -25.95 12.50 0.99
N ASP A 31 -24.98 11.86 1.62
CA ASP A 31 -23.55 12.11 1.40
C ASP A 31 -22.85 10.96 0.69
N SER A 32 -23.62 10.08 0.02
CA SER A 32 -23.05 9.02 -0.80
C SER A 32 -23.82 8.81 -2.10
N GLY A 33 -23.11 8.32 -3.11
CA GLY A 33 -23.71 8.01 -4.40
C GLY A 33 -22.76 7.32 -5.36
N GLN A 34 -23.31 6.78 -6.44
CA GLN A 34 -22.51 6.25 -7.53
C GLN A 34 -21.94 7.41 -8.34
N VAL A 35 -20.61 7.49 -8.44
CA VAL A 35 -19.89 8.56 -9.15
C VAL A 35 -19.33 8.11 -10.50
N GLY A 36 -19.33 6.80 -10.79
CA GLY A 36 -18.88 6.30 -12.08
C GLY A 36 -18.77 4.78 -12.15
N PHE A 37 -17.86 4.35 -13.02
CA PHE A 37 -17.51 2.95 -13.24
C PHE A 37 -16.01 2.80 -13.46
N ILE A 38 -15.45 1.71 -12.96
CA ILE A 38 -14.12 1.22 -13.33
C ILE A 38 -14.29 -0.02 -14.20
N TYR A 39 -13.48 -0.17 -15.25
CA TYR A 39 -13.61 -1.30 -16.15
C TYR A 39 -12.28 -1.72 -16.79
N VAL A 40 -12.26 -2.97 -17.25
CA VAL A 40 -11.23 -3.52 -18.12
C VAL A 40 -11.87 -4.33 -19.25
N ARG A 41 -11.41 -4.15 -20.48
CA ARG A 41 -11.96 -4.88 -21.63
C ARG A 41 -11.47 -6.34 -21.58
N LEU A 42 -12.31 -7.27 -22.03
CA LEU A 42 -11.94 -8.68 -22.04
C LEU A 42 -10.78 -8.98 -22.99
N GLU A 43 -10.54 -8.14 -24.00
CA GLU A 43 -9.34 -8.25 -24.85
C GLU A 43 -8.05 -8.02 -24.05
N ASP A 44 -8.02 -6.96 -23.22
CA ASP A 44 -6.89 -6.65 -22.35
C ASP A 44 -6.71 -7.74 -21.28
N VAL A 45 -7.81 -8.27 -20.72
CA VAL A 45 -7.76 -9.41 -19.79
C VAL A 45 -7.15 -10.66 -20.46
N ARG A 46 -7.52 -10.96 -21.71
CA ARG A 46 -6.94 -12.10 -22.43
C ARG A 46 -5.44 -11.93 -22.63
N GLN A 47 -5.00 -10.72 -22.97
CA GLN A 47 -3.59 -10.40 -23.15
C GLN A 47 -2.82 -10.51 -21.82
N ALA A 48 -3.32 -9.88 -20.75
CA ALA A 48 -2.66 -9.86 -19.45
C ALA A 48 -2.51 -11.26 -18.82
N PHE A 49 -3.51 -12.12 -18.98
CA PHE A 49 -3.48 -13.49 -18.45
C PHE A 49 -3.00 -14.53 -19.47
N ASN A 50 -2.67 -14.11 -20.70
CA ASN A 50 -2.29 -14.99 -21.82
C ASN A 50 -3.28 -16.16 -22.05
N VAL A 51 -4.57 -15.85 -22.16
CA VAL A 51 -5.64 -16.83 -22.35
C VAL A 51 -6.54 -16.50 -23.54
N ASN A 52 -7.02 -17.52 -24.25
CA ASN A 52 -7.96 -17.34 -25.36
C ASN A 52 -9.40 -17.07 -24.89
N ARG A 53 -9.80 -17.69 -23.77
CA ARG A 53 -11.15 -17.56 -23.18
C ARG A 53 -11.04 -17.06 -21.75
N VAL A 54 -11.80 -16.01 -21.43
CA VAL A 54 -11.94 -15.51 -20.06
C VAL A 54 -12.87 -16.45 -19.30
N SER A 55 -12.30 -17.21 -18.37
CA SER A 55 -13.06 -18.09 -17.47
C SER A 55 -13.76 -17.29 -16.37
N LYS A 56 -14.64 -17.94 -15.59
CA LYS A 56 -15.22 -17.31 -14.38
C LYS A 56 -14.13 -16.90 -13.37
N GLN A 57 -13.10 -17.73 -13.22
CA GLN A 57 -11.99 -17.45 -12.31
C GLN A 57 -11.17 -16.26 -12.80
N THR A 58 -10.81 -16.22 -14.09
CA THR A 58 -10.09 -15.07 -14.69
C THR A 58 -10.90 -13.78 -14.55
N ARG A 59 -12.23 -13.87 -14.72
CA ARG A 59 -13.12 -12.72 -14.54
C ARG A 59 -13.12 -12.24 -13.09
N LYS A 60 -13.13 -13.15 -12.12
CA LYS A 60 -12.99 -12.81 -10.70
C LYS A 60 -11.65 -12.13 -10.41
N CYS A 61 -10.54 -12.67 -10.91
CA CYS A 61 -9.23 -12.03 -10.77
C CYS A 61 -9.22 -10.60 -11.34
N ALA A 62 -9.84 -10.38 -12.49
CA ALA A 62 -9.98 -9.05 -13.07
C ALA A 62 -10.86 -8.13 -12.19
N GLU A 63 -11.98 -8.61 -11.64
CA GLU A 63 -12.77 -7.82 -10.69
C GLU A 63 -11.98 -7.48 -9.43
N ASP A 64 -11.23 -8.43 -8.88
CA ASP A 64 -10.41 -8.22 -7.68
C ASP A 64 -9.30 -7.20 -7.96
N ALA A 65 -8.67 -7.24 -9.13
CA ALA A 65 -7.72 -6.21 -9.56
C ALA A 65 -8.36 -4.82 -9.62
N LEU A 66 -9.56 -4.69 -10.21
CA LEU A 66 -10.27 -3.40 -10.23
C LEU A 66 -10.65 -2.92 -8.81
N ARG A 67 -10.98 -3.83 -7.89
CA ARG A 67 -11.21 -3.49 -6.48
C ARG A 67 -9.94 -3.00 -5.80
N CYS A 68 -8.78 -3.61 -6.11
CA CYS A 68 -7.49 -3.14 -5.61
C CYS A 68 -7.15 -1.72 -6.10
N GLU A 69 -7.42 -1.39 -7.36
CA GLU A 69 -7.23 -0.02 -7.89
C GLU A 69 -8.11 1.00 -7.13
N ILE A 70 -9.37 0.65 -6.87
CA ILE A 70 -10.27 1.51 -6.09
C ILE A 70 -9.83 1.62 -4.64
N ALA A 71 -9.31 0.56 -4.03
CA ALA A 71 -8.75 0.59 -2.68
C ALA A 71 -7.52 1.51 -2.60
N ALA A 72 -6.60 1.42 -3.57
CA ALA A 72 -5.44 2.31 -3.64
C ALA A 72 -5.85 3.77 -3.82
N TYR A 73 -6.85 4.05 -4.68
CA TYR A 73 -7.35 5.40 -4.85
C TYR A 73 -8.12 5.90 -3.61
N HIS A 74 -8.85 5.01 -2.93
CA HIS A 74 -9.45 5.31 -1.64
C HIS A 74 -8.41 5.77 -0.63
N ASP A 75 -7.31 5.04 -0.46
CA ASP A 75 -6.23 5.40 0.47
C ASP A 75 -5.62 6.77 0.14
N TYR A 76 -5.49 7.08 -1.15
CA TYR A 76 -5.01 8.39 -1.58
C TYR A 76 -5.96 9.54 -1.18
N ILE A 77 -7.25 9.42 -1.49
CA ILE A 77 -8.23 10.50 -1.23
C ILE A 77 -8.62 10.60 0.24
N SER A 78 -8.52 9.51 1.01
CA SER A 78 -8.77 9.50 2.46
C SER A 78 -7.59 10.06 3.26
N GLY A 79 -6.41 10.20 2.63
CA GLY A 79 -5.19 10.63 3.28
C GLY A 79 -4.46 9.51 4.03
N ASN A 80 -4.78 8.24 3.78
CA ASN A 80 -4.05 7.08 4.30
C ASN A 80 -2.71 6.88 3.58
N ILE A 81 -1.90 7.93 3.52
CA ILE A 81 -0.59 7.94 2.87
C ILE A 81 0.47 8.25 3.93
N TYR A 82 1.42 7.35 4.07
CA TYR A 82 2.46 7.40 5.09
C TYR A 82 3.85 7.54 4.45
N GLY A 83 4.80 7.95 5.28
CA GLY A 83 6.21 8.03 4.97
C GLY A 83 7.03 8.09 6.24
N TYR A 84 8.35 7.92 6.09
CA TYR A 84 9.29 8.03 7.18
C TYR A 84 10.44 8.98 6.82
N SER A 85 11.05 9.52 7.87
CA SER A 85 12.32 10.25 7.83
C SER A 85 13.18 9.68 8.95
N VAL A 86 14.38 9.20 8.62
CA VAL A 86 15.39 8.75 9.59
C VAL A 86 16.40 9.86 9.74
N GLU A 87 16.61 10.31 10.98
CA GLU A 87 17.51 11.41 11.30
C GLU A 87 18.66 10.93 12.19
N HIS A 88 19.87 11.43 11.90
CA HIS A 88 21.06 11.23 12.72
C HIS A 88 21.78 12.56 12.91
N GLU A 89 22.05 12.94 14.16
CA GLU A 89 22.72 14.20 14.51
C GLU A 89 22.06 15.47 13.91
N GLY A 90 20.74 15.43 13.69
CA GLY A 90 19.98 16.55 13.12
C GLY A 90 19.99 16.60 11.59
N GLU A 91 20.62 15.63 10.92
CA GLU A 91 20.56 15.47 9.46
C GLU A 91 19.68 14.27 9.06
N VAL A 92 18.87 14.45 8.01
CA VAL A 92 18.07 13.37 7.43
C VAL A 92 19.00 12.45 6.64
N ILE A 93 19.14 11.21 7.09
CA ILE A 93 20.00 10.19 6.47
C ILE A 93 19.24 9.31 5.48
N ASP A 94 17.94 9.13 5.67
CA ASP A 94 17.07 8.41 4.73
C ASP A 94 15.62 8.90 4.87
N SER A 95 14.88 8.92 3.76
CA SER A 95 13.45 9.22 3.80
C SER A 95 12.75 8.59 2.60
N CYS A 96 11.57 8.03 2.85
CA CYS A 96 10.72 7.49 1.80
C CYS A 96 9.25 7.73 2.13
N TRP A 97 8.47 8.09 1.12
CA TRP A 97 7.07 8.49 1.24
C TRP A 97 6.21 7.79 0.18
N GLY A 98 4.89 7.83 0.36
CA GLY A 98 3.94 7.27 -0.59
C GLY A 98 3.48 5.86 -0.25
N PHE A 99 3.68 5.41 0.98
CA PHE A 99 3.14 4.13 1.46
C PHE A 99 1.65 4.29 1.74
N GLY A 100 0.81 3.79 0.84
CA GLY A 100 -0.65 3.82 1.02
C GLY A 100 -1.18 2.67 1.87
N GLY A 101 -2.25 2.92 2.63
CA GLY A 101 -3.04 1.89 3.29
C GLY A 101 -2.50 1.45 4.65
N ASP A 102 -1.85 0.29 4.72
CA ASP A 102 -1.39 -0.29 6.00
C ASP A 102 -0.07 0.32 6.46
N PHE A 103 -0.15 1.18 7.48
CA PHE A 103 1.00 1.79 8.14
C PHE A 103 1.98 0.75 8.71
N GLU A 104 1.48 -0.28 9.40
CA GLU A 104 2.34 -1.24 10.10
C GLU A 104 3.04 -2.20 9.13
N GLY A 105 2.26 -2.72 8.16
CA GLY A 105 2.74 -3.70 7.20
C GLY A 105 3.77 -3.15 6.23
N TYR A 106 3.60 -1.90 5.76
CA TYR A 106 4.47 -1.33 4.73
C TYR A 106 5.39 -0.24 5.27
N CYS A 107 4.84 0.89 5.70
CA CYS A 107 5.65 2.06 6.04
C CYS A 107 6.59 1.79 7.22
N LEU A 108 6.07 1.21 8.31
CA LEU A 108 6.84 0.94 9.52
C LEU A 108 7.88 -0.16 9.30
N SER A 109 7.55 -1.18 8.52
CA SER A 109 8.48 -2.28 8.23
C SER A 109 9.66 -1.80 7.38
N GLU A 110 9.43 -0.93 6.39
CA GLU A 110 10.49 -0.30 5.60
C GLU A 110 11.32 0.68 6.43
N ALA A 111 10.67 1.52 7.25
CA ALA A 111 11.38 2.45 8.14
C ALA A 111 12.34 1.71 9.10
N ARG A 112 11.93 0.56 9.64
CA ARG A 112 12.79 -0.26 10.52
C ARG A 112 14.04 -0.81 9.81
N LYS A 113 13.96 -1.07 8.49
CA LYS A 113 15.11 -1.52 7.70
C LYS A 113 16.08 -0.38 7.40
N ALA A 114 15.55 0.85 7.28
CA ALA A 114 16.35 2.04 6.99
C ALA A 114 17.21 2.51 8.18
N VAL A 115 16.87 2.12 9.41
CA VAL A 115 17.67 2.47 10.60
C VAL A 115 18.97 1.67 10.63
N PRO A 116 20.16 2.32 10.60
CA PRO A 116 21.43 1.62 10.74
C PRO A 116 21.49 0.87 12.08
N GLN A 117 21.78 -0.43 12.05
CA GLN A 117 22.03 -1.18 13.28
C GLN A 117 23.34 -0.68 13.89
N GLN A 118 23.28 -0.10 15.08
CA GLN A 118 24.49 0.27 15.80
C GLN A 118 25.36 -0.99 15.98
N ALA A 119 26.56 -0.99 15.40
CA ALA A 119 27.56 -2.00 15.69
C ALA A 119 27.75 -2.05 17.20
N SER A 120 27.41 -3.19 17.80
CA SER A 120 27.62 -3.47 19.21
C SER A 120 29.08 -3.21 19.55
N GLN A 121 29.34 -2.07 20.20
CA GLN A 121 30.63 -1.78 20.80
C GLN A 121 30.86 -2.83 21.89
N GLN A 122 31.69 -3.84 21.61
CA GLN A 122 32.25 -4.68 22.66
C GLN A 122 33.17 -3.80 23.52
N PRO A 123 33.02 -3.78 24.85
CA PRO A 123 34.03 -3.15 25.69
C PRO A 123 35.24 -4.09 25.76
N SER A 124 36.30 -3.81 25.01
CA SER A 124 37.61 -4.41 25.25
C SER A 124 38.31 -3.65 26.36
N GLU A 125 37.87 -3.83 27.61
CA GLU A 125 38.71 -3.53 28.77
C GLU A 125 39.58 -4.74 29.07
N ASN A 126 40.88 -4.61 28.85
CA ASN A 126 41.87 -5.46 29.50
C ASN A 126 42.99 -4.55 30.02
N PRO A 127 42.92 -4.05 31.27
CA PRO A 127 44.07 -3.45 31.90
C PRO A 127 45.05 -4.58 32.25
N SER A 128 46.20 -4.54 31.60
CA SER A 128 47.33 -5.41 31.85
C SER A 128 47.82 -5.18 33.28
N ILE A 129 47.52 -6.10 34.19
CA ILE A 129 48.19 -6.16 35.49
C ILE A 129 49.58 -6.75 35.24
N GLN A 130 50.59 -5.89 35.15
CA GLN A 130 51.98 -6.28 35.33
C GLN A 130 52.23 -6.53 36.82
N ALA A 131 52.54 -7.77 37.19
CA ALA A 131 53.14 -8.05 38.49
C ALA A 131 54.62 -7.63 38.47
N PRO A 132 55.14 -6.88 39.47
CA PRO A 132 56.56 -6.62 39.56
C PRO A 132 57.31 -7.87 40.10
N PRO A 133 58.60 -8.04 39.76
CA PRO A 133 59.37 -9.23 40.11
C PRO A 133 59.98 -9.19 41.52
N ALA A 134 60.23 -10.41 42.01
CA ALA A 134 60.96 -10.88 43.19
C ALA A 134 60.22 -10.86 44.54
#